data_AF-A0A4R9A5W9-F1
#
_entry.id   AF-A0A4R9A5W9-F1
#
_cell.length_a   1.000
_cell.length_b   1.000
_cell.length_c   1.000
_cell.angle_alpha   90.00
_cell.angle_beta   90.00
_cell.angle_gamma   90.00
#
_symmetry.space_group_name_H-M   'P 1'
#
loop_
_entity.id
_entity.type
_entity.pdbx_description
1 polymer ?
#
loop_
_entity_poly.entity_id
_entity_poly.type
_entity_poly.pdbx_seq_one_letter_code
_entity_poly.pdbx_strand_id
1 'polypeptide(L)'
;MASEIQINETQRTVAMAPGGGEPAVQVRLVHHYAALPEAVWAALTEPAALARWFLPVTGDLQVGGTFQFEGNAGGEILACVPGRVVRVTYGGPTSVVVARLDPGVSGGSTLTFEHTVPLSMAGSGAGALYVAPAWEMSVVGLGLFLAGDFVDNPVTWQASPGMQRFARLSIDAWAAAVERSETASAIELSAAVAASIAQFAPDAP
;
A
#
# COMPACT_ATOMS: atom_id res chain seq x y z
N MET A 1 13.87 -21.11 5.42
CA MET A 1 12.83 -21.37 4.42
C MET A 1 11.91 -20.17 4.49
N ALA A 2 11.88 -19.32 3.48
CA ALA A 2 11.02 -18.14 3.50
C ALA A 2 9.57 -18.61 3.55
N SER A 3 8.83 -18.15 4.54
CA SER A 3 7.39 -18.33 4.67
C SER A 3 6.73 -18.03 3.33
N GLU A 4 5.97 -18.97 2.78
CA GLU A 4 5.28 -18.81 1.51
C GLU A 4 4.24 -17.68 1.68
N ILE A 5 4.45 -16.55 0.99
CA ILE A 5 3.59 -15.37 1.11
C ILE A 5 2.19 -15.74 0.60
N GLN A 6 1.20 -15.78 1.49
CA GLN A 6 -0.16 -16.18 1.13
C GLN A 6 -0.97 -15.01 0.57
N ILE A 7 -1.43 -15.14 -0.68
CA ILE A 7 -2.20 -14.10 -1.36
C ILE A 7 -3.59 -13.83 -0.74
N ASN A 8 -4.12 -14.79 0.03
CA ASN A 8 -5.49 -14.76 0.53
C ASN A 8 -5.65 -14.09 1.90
N GLU A 9 -4.56 -13.66 2.54
CA GLU A 9 -4.62 -13.00 3.85
C GLU A 9 -5.04 -11.52 3.77
N THR A 10 -4.98 -10.93 2.57
CA THR A 10 -5.34 -9.53 2.32
C THR A 10 -6.72 -9.41 1.71
N GLN A 11 -7.63 -8.70 2.39
CA GLN A 11 -8.90 -8.30 1.81
C GLN A 11 -8.68 -7.05 0.95
N ARG A 12 -9.25 -7.03 -0.26
CA ARG A 12 -9.04 -5.98 -1.27
C ARG A 12 -10.38 -5.37 -1.68
N THR A 13 -10.44 -4.06 -1.76
CA THR A 13 -11.63 -3.34 -2.22
C THR A 13 -11.20 -2.14 -3.06
N VAL A 14 -11.89 -1.96 -4.18
CA VAL A 14 -11.82 -0.75 -5.00
C VAL A 14 -13.20 -0.10 -4.95
N ALA A 15 -13.24 1.21 -4.77
CA ALA A 15 -14.49 1.96 -4.74
C ALA A 15 -14.30 3.37 -5.30
N MET A 16 -15.39 3.97 -5.78
CA MET A 16 -15.45 5.42 -5.94
C MET A 16 -15.67 6.07 -4.58
N ALA A 17 -14.89 7.10 -4.29
CA ALA A 17 -15.00 7.91 -3.09
C ALA A 17 -15.01 9.39 -3.46
N PRO A 18 -15.57 10.29 -2.63
CA PRO A 18 -15.29 11.71 -2.75
C PRO A 18 -13.82 11.98 -2.39
N GLY A 19 -13.10 12.76 -3.19
CA GLY A 19 -11.70 13.12 -2.92
C GLY A 19 -11.38 14.54 -3.37
N GLY A 20 -10.93 15.40 -2.43
CA GLY A 20 -10.38 16.71 -2.77
C GLY A 20 -11.28 17.66 -3.59
N GLY A 21 -12.61 17.46 -3.60
CA GLY A 21 -13.55 18.25 -4.38
C GLY A 21 -14.00 17.62 -5.70
N GLU A 22 -13.48 16.46 -6.08
CA GLU A 22 -13.90 15.67 -7.24
C GLU A 22 -14.14 14.19 -6.87
N PRO A 23 -14.73 13.36 -7.75
CA PRO A 23 -14.71 11.90 -7.58
C PRO A 23 -13.27 11.38 -7.52
N ALA A 24 -13.04 10.30 -6.78
CA ALA A 24 -11.74 9.68 -6.59
C ALA A 24 -11.86 8.16 -6.60
N VAL A 25 -10.77 7.49 -6.97
CA VAL A 25 -10.62 6.04 -6.86
C VAL A 25 -9.94 5.74 -5.54
N GLN A 26 -10.61 4.97 -4.69
CA GLN A 26 -10.04 4.48 -3.44
C GLN A 26 -9.67 3.02 -3.57
N VAL A 27 -8.42 2.71 -3.23
CA VAL A 27 -7.97 1.35 -2.98
C VAL A 27 -7.90 1.14 -1.48
N ARG A 28 -8.49 0.04 -1.01
CA ARG A 28 -8.50 -0.34 0.40
C ARG A 28 -8.01 -1.77 0.55
N LEU A 29 -7.02 -1.96 1.42
CA LEU A 29 -6.52 -3.27 1.81
C LEU A 29 -6.63 -3.44 3.32
N VAL A 30 -7.02 -4.65 3.75
CA VAL A 30 -7.04 -5.04 5.17
C VAL A 30 -6.16 -6.26 5.33
N HIS A 31 -5.19 -6.16 6.23
CA HIS A 31 -4.23 -7.21 6.50
C HIS A 31 -4.07 -7.42 8.00
N HIS A 32 -3.87 -8.67 8.42
CA HIS A 32 -3.69 -9.03 9.81
C HIS A 32 -2.23 -9.35 10.09
N TYR A 33 -1.70 -8.83 11.18
CA TYR A 33 -0.36 -9.15 11.67
C TYR A 33 -0.47 -9.88 13.01
N ALA A 34 0.40 -10.88 13.20
CA ALA A 34 0.59 -11.49 14.51
C ALA A 34 1.20 -10.50 15.53
N ALA A 35 1.90 -9.47 15.05
CA ALA A 35 2.51 -8.44 15.87
C ALA A 35 1.46 -7.55 16.55
N LEU A 36 1.77 -7.12 17.77
CA LEU A 36 0.94 -6.21 18.54
C LEU A 36 0.88 -4.82 17.88
N PRO A 37 -0.22 -4.06 18.09
CA PRO A 37 -0.39 -2.74 17.48
C PRO A 37 0.80 -1.79 17.71
N GLU A 38 1.44 -1.84 18.88
CA GLU A 38 2.56 -0.97 19.23
C GLU A 38 3.77 -1.21 18.31
N ALA A 39 4.06 -2.47 17.98
CA ALA A 39 5.16 -2.84 17.10
C ALA A 39 4.89 -2.41 15.64
N VAL A 40 3.67 -2.62 15.16
CA VAL A 40 3.26 -2.18 13.82
C VAL A 40 3.28 -0.64 13.73
N TRP A 41 2.83 0.04 14.77
CA TRP A 41 2.86 1.50 14.84
C TRP A 41 4.29 2.07 14.81
N ALA A 42 5.20 1.49 15.60
CA ALA A 42 6.61 1.87 15.57
C ALA A 42 7.19 1.66 14.16
N ALA A 43 6.91 0.52 13.52
CA ALA A 43 7.36 0.24 12.16
C ALA A 43 6.82 1.24 11.11
N LEU A 44 5.61 1.77 11.29
CA LEU A 44 4.98 2.72 10.38
C LEU A 44 5.40 4.17 10.60
N THR A 45 5.85 4.55 11.80
CA THR A 45 6.06 5.97 12.16
C THR A 45 7.48 6.33 12.57
N GLU A 46 8.30 5.37 12.98
CA GLU A 46 9.69 5.65 13.35
C GLU A 46 10.58 5.69 12.09
N PRO A 47 11.30 6.79 11.82
CA PRO A 47 12.11 6.92 10.61
C PRO A 47 13.18 5.83 10.48
N ALA A 48 13.79 5.43 11.59
CA ALA A 48 14.78 4.37 11.63
C ALA A 48 14.17 2.99 11.30
N ALA A 49 12.92 2.74 11.67
CA ALA A 49 12.22 1.51 11.32
C ALA A 49 11.79 1.54 9.85
N LEU A 50 11.18 2.64 9.37
CA LEU A 50 10.80 2.81 7.96
C LEU A 50 11.99 2.61 7.01
N ALA A 51 13.15 3.17 7.33
CA ALA A 51 14.37 3.02 6.51
C ALA A 51 14.83 1.56 6.37
N ARG A 52 14.44 0.68 7.31
CA ARG A 52 14.85 -0.72 7.33
C ARG A 52 13.96 -1.64 6.50
N TRP A 53 12.67 -1.32 6.34
CA TRP A 53 11.72 -2.21 5.65
C TRP A 53 11.00 -1.56 4.45
N PHE A 54 10.91 -0.23 4.41
CA PHE A 54 10.27 0.52 3.35
C PHE A 54 11.28 1.40 2.61
N LEU A 55 11.44 2.66 3.04
CA LEU A 55 12.36 3.64 2.46
C LEU A 55 12.81 4.66 3.52
N PRO A 56 14.03 5.21 3.42
CA PRO A 56 14.45 6.35 4.22
C PRO A 56 13.51 7.54 4.04
N VAL A 57 13.21 8.24 5.13
CA VAL A 57 12.29 9.39 5.16
C VAL A 57 12.93 10.59 5.82
N THR A 58 12.69 11.78 5.27
CA THR A 58 13.15 13.07 5.79
C THR A 58 12.01 14.08 5.82
N GLY A 59 12.16 15.18 6.56
CA GLY A 59 11.18 16.27 6.64
C GLY A 59 10.85 16.70 8.07
N ASP A 60 9.80 17.50 8.21
CA ASP A 60 9.20 17.84 9.50
C ASP A 60 8.12 16.82 9.84
N LEU A 61 8.51 15.76 10.55
CA LEU A 61 7.67 14.59 10.80
C LEU A 61 6.69 14.81 11.96
N GLN A 62 5.98 15.93 11.93
CA GLN A 62 4.93 16.33 12.86
C GLN A 62 3.64 16.65 12.09
N VAL A 63 2.49 16.66 12.77
CA VAL A 63 1.22 17.04 12.13
C VAL A 63 1.30 18.48 11.61
N GLY A 64 0.91 18.69 10.35
CA GLY A 64 1.06 19.94 9.60
C GLY A 64 2.43 20.12 8.96
N GLY A 65 3.38 19.24 9.26
CA GLY A 65 4.69 19.18 8.63
C GLY A 65 4.70 18.34 7.35
N THR A 66 5.89 18.10 6.80
CA THR A 66 6.09 17.42 5.52
C THR A 66 6.99 16.20 5.66
N PHE A 67 6.84 15.24 4.76
CA PHE A 67 7.73 14.09 4.64
C PHE A 67 8.16 13.90 3.18
N GLN A 68 9.32 13.28 2.99
CA GLN A 68 9.84 12.90 1.68
C GLN A 68 10.55 11.55 1.81
N PHE A 69 10.04 10.52 1.11
CA PHE A 69 10.76 9.26 0.96
C PHE A 69 11.84 9.38 -0.11
N GLU A 70 13.02 8.82 0.15
CA GLU A 70 14.12 8.85 -0.81
C GLU A 70 13.75 8.13 -2.12
N GLY A 71 13.90 8.81 -3.26
CA GLY A 71 13.57 8.26 -4.57
C GLY A 71 12.08 7.99 -4.82
N ASN A 72 11.18 8.46 -3.95
CA ASN A 72 9.74 8.19 -4.04
C ASN A 72 8.92 9.46 -3.70
N ALA A 73 7.64 9.33 -3.43
CA ALA A 73 6.76 10.45 -3.14
C ALA A 73 7.01 11.05 -1.74
N GLY A 74 6.76 12.35 -1.65
CA GLY A 74 6.58 13.05 -0.38
C GLY A 74 5.13 13.53 -0.20
N GLY A 75 4.90 14.27 0.87
CA GLY A 75 3.60 14.86 1.18
C GLY A 75 3.57 15.58 2.52
N GLU A 76 2.37 15.86 3.00
CA GLU A 76 2.06 16.53 4.26
C GLU A 76 1.45 15.54 5.25
N ILE A 77 1.79 15.67 6.52
CA ILE A 77 1.20 14.87 7.60
C ILE A 77 -0.08 15.55 8.08
N LEU A 78 -1.22 15.05 7.63
CA LEU A 78 -2.53 15.64 7.90
C LEU A 78 -3.09 15.25 9.29
N ALA A 79 -2.78 14.06 9.77
CA ALA A 79 -3.14 13.61 11.11
C ALA A 79 -2.23 12.47 11.56
N CYS A 80 -1.91 12.45 12.86
CA CYS A 80 -1.18 11.36 13.49
C CYS A 80 -1.77 11.14 14.90
N VAL A 81 -2.50 10.05 15.07
CA VAL A 81 -3.05 9.59 16.35
C VAL A 81 -2.23 8.38 16.79
N PRO A 82 -1.37 8.53 17.81
CA PRO A 82 -0.46 7.48 18.26
C PRO A 82 -1.15 6.12 18.45
N GLY A 83 -0.54 5.07 17.90
CA GLY A 83 -1.02 3.69 17.96
C GLY A 83 -2.27 3.39 17.12
N ARG A 84 -2.85 4.37 16.42
CA ARG A 84 -4.18 4.22 15.79
C ARG A 84 -4.25 4.65 14.34
N VAL A 85 -3.85 5.87 13.99
CA VAL A 85 -4.08 6.40 12.64
C VAL A 85 -2.96 7.33 12.22
N VAL A 86 -2.39 7.10 11.04
CA VAL A 86 -1.62 8.12 10.31
C VAL A 86 -2.34 8.44 8.99
N ARG A 87 -2.49 9.73 8.70
CA ARG A 87 -3.10 10.23 7.46
C ARG A 87 -2.17 11.26 6.84
N VAL A 88 -1.83 11.06 5.58
CA VAL A 88 -0.89 11.90 4.84
C VAL A 88 -1.39 12.18 3.43
N THR A 89 -0.97 13.29 2.83
CA THR A 89 -0.99 13.39 1.36
C THR A 89 0.17 12.58 0.78
N TYR A 90 0.07 12.15 -0.48
CA TYR A 90 1.08 11.30 -1.10
C TYR A 90 1.23 11.62 -2.59
N GLY A 91 2.36 12.24 -2.96
CA GLY A 91 2.66 12.61 -4.35
C GLY A 91 1.84 13.78 -4.91
N GLY A 92 0.88 14.30 -4.15
CA GLY A 92 0.08 15.46 -4.51
C GLY A 92 -0.91 15.82 -3.40
N PRO A 93 -1.43 17.05 -3.36
CA PRO A 93 -2.21 17.57 -2.22
C PRO A 93 -3.58 16.90 -2.06
N THR A 94 -4.12 16.27 -3.11
CA THR A 94 -5.45 15.65 -3.14
C THR A 94 -5.40 14.12 -3.18
N SER A 95 -4.21 13.53 -3.24
CA SER A 95 -3.98 12.09 -3.13
C SER A 95 -3.67 11.75 -1.68
N VAL A 96 -4.52 10.98 -1.01
CA VAL A 96 -4.47 10.81 0.45
C VAL A 96 -4.31 9.34 0.82
N VAL A 97 -3.31 9.07 1.66
CA VAL A 97 -3.07 7.77 2.29
C VAL A 97 -3.55 7.82 3.73
N VAL A 98 -4.26 6.77 4.16
CA VAL A 98 -4.66 6.53 5.55
C VAL A 98 -4.22 5.14 5.94
N ALA A 99 -3.43 5.01 7.00
CA ALA A 99 -3.15 3.75 7.65
C ALA A 99 -3.78 3.77 9.05
N ARG A 100 -4.69 2.83 9.29
CA ARG A 100 -5.42 2.66 10.55
C ARG A 100 -5.12 1.31 11.15
N LEU A 101 -4.86 1.31 12.45
CA LEU A 101 -4.50 0.15 13.23
C LEU A 101 -5.52 -0.07 14.33
N ASP A 102 -6.03 -1.28 14.38
CA ASP A 102 -6.94 -1.75 15.42
C ASP A 102 -6.43 -3.08 16.01
N PRO A 103 -6.73 -3.39 17.28
CA PRO A 103 -6.40 -4.68 17.86
C PRO A 103 -7.04 -5.83 17.07
N GLY A 104 -6.29 -6.89 16.83
CA GLY A 104 -6.79 -8.07 16.12
C GLY A 104 -7.80 -8.85 16.99
N VAL A 105 -8.83 -9.42 16.36
CA VAL A 105 -9.93 -10.13 17.04
C VAL A 105 -9.43 -11.34 17.84
N SER A 106 -8.37 -12.01 17.36
CA SER A 106 -7.75 -13.19 17.99
C SER A 106 -6.35 -12.91 18.53
N GLY A 107 -6.02 -11.65 18.83
CA GLY A 107 -4.67 -11.19 19.12
C GLY A 107 -3.98 -10.57 17.90
N GLY A 108 -2.81 -9.96 18.12
CA GLY A 108 -2.09 -9.21 17.09
C GLY A 108 -2.79 -7.90 16.73
N SER A 109 -2.71 -7.51 15.46
CA SER A 109 -3.27 -6.26 14.96
C SER A 109 -3.84 -6.37 13.54
N THR A 110 -4.79 -5.50 13.23
CA THR A 110 -5.38 -5.37 11.90
C THR A 110 -5.01 -4.01 11.33
N LEU A 111 -4.30 -3.99 10.21
CA LEU A 111 -4.03 -2.78 9.44
C LEU A 111 -5.10 -2.63 8.35
N THR A 112 -5.84 -1.53 8.41
CA THR A 112 -6.61 -1.02 7.28
C THR A 112 -5.80 0.08 6.60
N PHE A 113 -5.42 -0.13 5.35
CA PHE A 113 -4.71 0.86 4.55
C PHE A 113 -5.57 1.30 3.37
N GLU A 114 -5.67 2.61 3.18
CA GLU A 114 -6.51 3.25 2.17
C GLU A 114 -5.68 4.27 1.41
N HIS A 115 -5.70 4.22 0.07
CA HIS A 115 -5.13 5.28 -0.77
C HIS A 115 -6.23 5.79 -1.72
N THR A 116 -6.57 7.06 -1.57
CA THR A 116 -7.63 7.72 -2.36
C THR A 116 -6.98 8.69 -3.33
N VAL A 117 -7.12 8.42 -4.62
CA VAL A 117 -6.50 9.17 -5.73
C VAL A 117 -7.60 9.86 -6.54
N PRO A 118 -7.52 11.17 -6.82
CA PRO A 118 -8.51 11.87 -7.63
C PRO A 118 -8.74 11.21 -8.99
N LEU A 119 -9.98 11.22 -9.47
CA LEU A 119 -10.34 10.57 -10.72
C LEU A 119 -9.63 11.21 -11.92
N SER A 120 -9.39 12.52 -11.89
CA SER A 120 -8.55 13.21 -12.89
C SER A 120 -7.14 12.62 -13.03
N MET A 121 -6.58 12.05 -11.95
CA MET A 121 -5.28 11.38 -11.94
C MET A 121 -5.40 9.88 -12.24
N ALA A 122 -6.42 9.21 -11.68
CA ALA A 122 -6.61 7.77 -11.83
C ALA A 122 -7.18 7.38 -13.21
N GLY A 123 -7.88 8.29 -13.89
CA GLY A 123 -8.58 8.07 -15.16
C GLY A 123 -9.90 7.32 -15.00
N SER A 124 -9.85 6.14 -14.40
CA SER A 124 -11.02 5.29 -14.10
C SER A 124 -10.71 4.39 -12.90
N GLY A 125 -11.66 3.53 -12.50
CA GLY A 125 -11.42 2.53 -11.46
C GLY A 125 -10.21 1.62 -11.73
N ALA A 126 -9.85 1.41 -13.00
CA ALA A 126 -8.68 0.64 -13.40
C ALA A 126 -7.36 1.29 -12.94
N GLY A 127 -7.35 2.61 -12.68
CA GLY A 127 -6.22 3.31 -12.10
C GLY A 127 -5.80 2.79 -10.72
N ALA A 128 -6.67 2.04 -10.03
CA ALA A 128 -6.31 1.29 -8.83
C ALA A 128 -5.07 0.40 -9.03
N LEU A 129 -4.92 -0.22 -10.21
CA LEU A 129 -3.82 -1.13 -10.53
C LEU A 129 -2.45 -0.45 -10.63
N TYR A 130 -2.37 0.88 -10.67
CA TYR A 130 -1.11 1.61 -10.70
C TYR A 130 -0.47 1.78 -9.31
N VAL A 131 -1.25 1.56 -8.24
CA VAL A 131 -0.77 1.77 -6.85
C VAL A 131 -1.05 0.58 -5.94
N ALA A 132 -2.16 -0.14 -6.15
CA ALA A 132 -2.62 -1.16 -5.20
C ALA A 132 -1.66 -2.35 -5.05
N PRO A 133 -1.07 -2.90 -6.13
CA PRO A 133 -0.10 -3.99 -6.00
C PRO A 133 1.15 -3.56 -5.21
N ALA A 134 1.70 -2.37 -5.47
CA ALA A 134 2.86 -1.87 -4.73
C ALA A 134 2.56 -1.68 -3.22
N TRP A 135 1.36 -1.18 -2.88
CA TRP A 135 0.95 -1.06 -1.49
C TRP A 135 0.80 -2.43 -0.82
N GLU A 136 0.24 -3.40 -1.52
CA GLU A 136 0.12 -4.75 -1.00
C GLU A 136 1.48 -5.43 -0.81
N MET A 137 2.40 -5.28 -1.76
CA MET A 137 3.79 -5.74 -1.62
C MET A 137 4.45 -5.14 -0.37
N SER A 138 4.21 -3.85 -0.10
CA SER A 138 4.74 -3.14 1.07
C SER A 138 4.15 -3.68 2.38
N VAL A 139 2.84 -3.94 2.41
CA VAL A 139 2.12 -4.52 3.57
C VAL A 139 2.64 -5.92 3.89
N VAL A 140 2.86 -6.76 2.88
CA VAL A 140 3.51 -8.06 3.07
C VAL A 140 4.95 -7.90 3.58
N GLY A 141 5.72 -6.97 3.02
CA GLY A 141 7.08 -6.69 3.47
C GLY A 141 7.15 -6.24 4.93
N LEU A 142 6.17 -5.44 5.38
CA LEU A 142 6.02 -5.07 6.78
C LEU A 142 5.78 -6.30 7.65
N GLY A 143 4.95 -7.25 7.22
CA GLY A 143 4.73 -8.51 7.93
C GLY A 143 6.03 -9.31 8.15
N LEU A 144 6.85 -9.43 7.10
CA LEU A 144 8.16 -10.10 7.20
C LEU A 144 9.11 -9.36 8.14
N PHE A 145 9.18 -8.03 8.05
CA PHE A 145 9.98 -7.21 8.96
C PHE A 145 9.58 -7.42 10.41
N LEU A 146 8.27 -7.45 10.70
CA LEU A 146 7.73 -7.66 12.04
C LEU A 146 8.00 -9.08 12.57
N ALA A 147 8.08 -10.08 11.69
CA ALA A 147 8.47 -11.44 12.05
C ALA A 147 9.98 -11.60 12.29
N GLY A 148 10.78 -10.57 11.99
CA GLY A 148 12.24 -10.62 12.06
C GLY A 148 12.91 -11.25 10.82
N ASP A 149 12.13 -11.54 9.77
CA ASP A 149 12.60 -12.04 8.49
C ASP A 149 13.16 -10.87 7.65
N PHE A 150 14.33 -10.38 8.08
CA PHE A 150 14.94 -9.17 7.52
C PHE A 150 15.40 -9.37 6.08
N VAL A 151 15.12 -8.38 5.24
CA VAL A 151 15.64 -8.28 3.88
C VAL A 151 16.73 -7.22 3.88
N ASP A 152 17.93 -7.56 3.40
CA ASP A 152 19.10 -6.66 3.51
C ASP A 152 18.85 -5.28 2.90
N ASN A 153 18.13 -5.23 1.76
CA ASN A 153 17.74 -3.99 1.11
C ASN A 153 16.29 -4.09 0.58
N PRO A 154 15.34 -3.31 1.13
CA PRO A 154 13.94 -3.32 0.72
C PRO A 154 13.70 -3.09 -0.76
N VAL A 155 14.46 -2.19 -1.40
CA VAL A 155 14.34 -1.88 -2.83
C VAL A 155 14.73 -3.10 -3.67
N THR A 156 15.86 -3.74 -3.35
CA THR A 156 16.29 -4.94 -4.07
C THR A 156 15.34 -6.13 -3.85
N TRP A 157 14.76 -6.22 -2.65
CA TRP A 157 13.80 -7.26 -2.32
C TRP A 157 12.48 -7.11 -3.09
N GLN A 158 11.97 -5.88 -3.23
CA GLN A 158 10.78 -5.60 -4.03
C GLN A 158 10.95 -6.01 -5.50
N ALA A 159 12.17 -5.88 -6.04
CA ALA A 159 12.49 -6.31 -7.40
C ALA A 159 12.80 -7.82 -7.55
N SER A 160 12.83 -8.57 -6.44
CA SER A 160 13.24 -9.98 -6.46
C SER A 160 12.26 -10.85 -7.28
N PRO A 161 12.72 -11.95 -7.91
CA PRO A 161 11.84 -12.85 -8.66
C PRO A 161 10.70 -13.43 -7.82
N GLY A 162 10.93 -13.65 -6.53
CA GLY A 162 9.88 -14.10 -5.61
C GLY A 162 8.78 -13.06 -5.43
N MET A 163 9.17 -11.79 -5.26
CA MET A 163 8.22 -10.71 -5.13
C MET A 163 7.48 -10.40 -6.43
N GLN A 164 8.15 -10.47 -7.59
CA GLN A 164 7.48 -10.29 -8.88
C GLN A 164 6.41 -11.38 -9.14
N ARG A 165 6.65 -12.64 -8.72
CA ARG A 165 5.61 -13.68 -8.75
C ARG A 165 4.44 -13.37 -7.83
N PHE A 166 4.70 -12.86 -6.63
CA PHE A 166 3.64 -12.39 -5.74
C PHE A 166 2.87 -11.22 -6.36
N ALA A 167 3.57 -10.24 -6.95
CA ALA A 167 2.97 -9.10 -7.61
C ALA A 167 2.04 -9.54 -8.74
N ARG A 168 2.39 -10.58 -9.52
CA ARG A 168 1.49 -11.14 -10.53
C ARG A 168 0.16 -11.63 -9.94
N LEU A 169 0.22 -12.39 -8.86
CA LEU A 169 -0.98 -12.87 -8.15
C LEU A 169 -1.79 -11.71 -7.53
N SER A 170 -1.10 -10.69 -7.00
CA SER A 170 -1.72 -9.47 -6.47
C SER A 170 -2.44 -8.69 -7.56
N ILE A 171 -1.81 -8.53 -8.74
CA ILE A 171 -2.42 -7.85 -9.89
C ILE A 171 -3.71 -8.56 -10.32
N ASP A 172 -3.69 -9.89 -10.46
CA ASP A 172 -4.89 -10.66 -10.82
C ASP A 172 -6.00 -10.49 -9.76
N ALA A 173 -5.64 -10.49 -8.46
CA ALA A 173 -6.59 -10.29 -7.38
C ALA A 173 -7.17 -8.86 -7.33
N TRP A 174 -6.37 -7.85 -7.63
CA TRP A 174 -6.82 -6.46 -7.74
C TRP A 174 -7.64 -6.22 -9.00
N ALA A 175 -7.33 -6.88 -10.12
CA ALA A 175 -8.14 -6.83 -11.33
C ALA A 175 -9.56 -7.35 -11.04
N ALA A 176 -9.69 -8.48 -10.34
CA ALA A 176 -10.98 -8.99 -9.88
C ALA A 176 -11.71 -8.02 -8.92
N ALA A 177 -10.97 -7.23 -8.13
CA ALA A 177 -11.57 -6.20 -7.28
C ALA A 177 -12.09 -5.00 -8.08
N VAL A 178 -11.38 -4.59 -9.13
CA VAL A 178 -11.82 -3.54 -10.07
C VAL A 178 -13.05 -4.00 -10.87
N GLU A 179 -13.09 -5.26 -11.32
CA GLU A 179 -14.27 -5.81 -12.00
C GLU A 179 -15.51 -5.76 -11.10
N ARG A 180 -15.37 -6.21 -9.85
CA ARG A 180 -16.46 -6.17 -8.85
C ARG A 180 -16.93 -4.77 -8.50
N SER A 181 -16.09 -3.75 -8.65
CA SER A 181 -16.48 -2.38 -8.36
C SER A 181 -17.28 -1.74 -9.49
N GLU A 182 -17.27 -2.30 -10.70
CA GLU A 182 -18.00 -1.79 -11.87
C GLU A 182 -17.65 -0.33 -12.22
N THR A 183 -16.40 0.07 -11.93
CA THR A 183 -15.89 1.45 -12.08
C THR A 183 -14.95 1.66 -13.27
N ALA A 184 -14.76 0.62 -14.09
CA ALA A 184 -13.94 0.65 -15.29
C ALA A 184 -14.50 -0.29 -16.36
N SER A 185 -14.30 0.07 -17.63
CA SER A 185 -14.57 -0.81 -18.75
C SER A 185 -13.54 -1.95 -18.84
N ALA A 186 -13.90 -3.04 -19.52
CA ALA A 186 -12.98 -4.15 -19.76
C ALA A 186 -11.71 -3.74 -20.54
N ILE A 187 -11.81 -2.74 -21.41
CA ILE A 187 -10.67 -2.22 -22.18
C ILE A 187 -9.70 -1.49 -21.26
N GLU A 188 -10.20 -0.60 -20.40
CA GLU A 188 -9.39 0.13 -19.42
C GLU A 188 -8.73 -0.82 -18.43
N LEU A 189 -9.48 -1.81 -17.95
CA LEU A 189 -8.95 -2.83 -17.04
C LEU A 189 -7.82 -3.63 -17.71
N SER A 190 -8.03 -4.13 -18.93
CA SER A 190 -7.01 -4.90 -19.65
C SER A 190 -5.72 -4.09 -19.87
N ALA A 191 -5.85 -2.82 -20.25
CA ALA A 191 -4.71 -1.93 -20.40
C ALA A 191 -3.97 -1.69 -19.07
N ALA A 192 -4.72 -1.45 -17.98
CA ALA A 192 -4.15 -1.22 -16.66
C ALA A 192 -3.46 -2.47 -16.09
N VAL A 193 -4.00 -3.68 -16.33
CA VAL A 193 -3.34 -4.94 -15.97
C VAL A 193 -2.00 -5.07 -16.69
N ALA A 194 -1.97 -4.85 -18.00
CA ALA A 194 -0.73 -4.92 -18.78
C ALA A 194 0.33 -3.92 -18.27
N ALA A 195 -0.07 -2.67 -18.01
CA ALA A 195 0.81 -1.66 -17.45
C ALA A 195 1.31 -2.03 -16.04
N SER A 196 0.44 -2.56 -15.18
CA SER A 196 0.77 -2.98 -13.83
C SER A 196 1.76 -4.15 -13.82
N ILE A 197 1.60 -5.13 -14.71
CA ILE A 197 2.56 -6.23 -14.89
C ILE A 197 3.92 -5.68 -15.33
N ALA A 198 3.95 -4.82 -16.35
CA ALA A 198 5.20 -4.22 -16.82
C ALA A 198 5.93 -3.43 -15.73
N GLN A 199 5.19 -2.84 -14.79
CA GLN A 199 5.75 -2.05 -13.69
C GLN A 199 6.24 -2.92 -12.51
N PHE A 200 5.46 -3.92 -12.08
CA PHE A 200 5.69 -4.62 -10.82
C PHE A 200 6.16 -6.07 -10.97
N ALA A 201 5.98 -6.65 -12.15
CA ALA A 201 6.31 -8.05 -12.43
C ALA A 201 6.89 -8.24 -13.85
N PRO A 202 7.84 -7.40 -14.31
CA PRO A 202 8.34 -7.44 -15.70
C PRO A 202 9.02 -8.76 -16.08
N ASP A 203 9.59 -9.47 -15.10
CA ASP A 203 10.31 -10.73 -15.28
C ASP A 203 9.50 -11.95 -14.80
N ALA A 204 8.28 -11.73 -14.30
CA ALA A 204 7.40 -12.83 -13.91
C ALA A 204 6.82 -13.51 -15.17
N PRO A 205 6.74 -14.85 -15.18
CA PRO A 205 6.12 -15.58 -16.30
C PRO A 205 4.61 -15.29 -16.45
#